data_AF-A0AA38FLQ5-F1
#
_entry.id   AF-A0AA38FLQ5-F1
#
_cell.length_a   1.000
_cell.length_b   1.000
_cell.length_c   1.000
_cell.angle_alpha   90.00
_cell.angle_beta   90.00
_cell.angle_gamma   90.00
#
_symmetry.space_group_name_H-M   'P 1'
#
loop_
_entity.id
_entity.type
_entity.pdbx_description
1 polymer ?
#
loop_
_entity_poly.entity_id
_entity_poly.type
_entity_poly.pdbx_seq_one_letter_code
_entity_poly.pdbx_strand_id
1 'polypeptide(L)'
;MDKLGDEMNKAGVLSRGNSGENPVCPTENLTSLDDNRDQLSQNFSTGNEDLEAAEKLILKWDMASDTASQFMLFEGQSEEAENYLKSVDEVQKLMDSVSLSEANVNKTQNLLQLAMSRLEEEFRQILVVHSEPLDPELVYNPASMASYMSMASYRSRTSTSSDGFLYRESNSSDEDDEAAEEEEDVAVSHPLTDGICELDLIPQDAISDLHRIAERMVSAGYVRECMQVYGSIRKAMVDESLDRL
;
A
#
# COMPACT_ATOMS: atom_id res chain seq x y z
N MET A 1 -57.88 -18.09 35.50
CA MET A 1 -58.80 -18.89 34.67
C MET A 1 -57.96 -19.45 33.53
N ASP A 2 -57.32 -20.61 33.75
CA ASP A 2 -57.85 -21.95 33.42
C ASP A 2 -57.52 -22.25 31.94
N LYS A 3 -56.86 -23.33 31.50
CA LYS A 3 -56.59 -24.71 31.97
C LYS A 3 -55.48 -25.30 31.05
N LEU A 4 -54.48 -26.05 31.53
CA LEU A 4 -54.44 -27.52 31.80
C LEU A 4 -54.46 -28.44 30.56
N GLY A 5 -53.54 -29.43 30.56
CA GLY A 5 -53.58 -30.70 29.80
C GLY A 5 -52.70 -30.71 28.53
N ASP A 6 -51.89 -31.72 28.21
CA ASP A 6 -51.78 -33.07 28.75
C ASP A 6 -50.40 -33.68 28.46
N GLU A 7 -49.95 -34.41 29.45
CA GLU A 7 -48.88 -35.41 29.46
C GLU A 7 -49.37 -36.65 28.69
N MET A 8 -48.56 -37.26 27.82
CA MET A 8 -48.72 -38.70 27.55
C MET A 8 -47.45 -39.36 26.98
N ASN A 9 -46.92 -40.22 27.85
CA ASN A 9 -45.91 -41.24 27.65
C ASN A 9 -46.10 -42.13 26.42
N LYS A 10 -45.00 -42.57 25.80
CA LYS A 10 -44.94 -43.94 25.27
C LYS A 10 -43.55 -44.55 25.42
N ALA A 11 -43.51 -45.57 26.27
CA ALA A 11 -42.39 -46.48 26.46
C ALA A 11 -42.13 -47.34 25.22
N GLY A 12 -40.86 -47.66 24.99
CA GLY A 12 -40.38 -48.68 24.07
C GLY A 12 -39.07 -49.25 24.59
N VAL A 13 -39.19 -50.33 25.38
CA VAL A 13 -38.09 -51.17 25.88
C VAL A 13 -37.72 -52.23 24.82
N LEU A 14 -36.51 -52.79 24.93
CA LEU A 14 -35.91 -54.01 24.31
C LEU A 14 -34.79 -53.68 23.31
N SER A 15 -33.62 -54.31 23.28
CA SER A 15 -32.96 -55.31 24.14
C SER A 15 -31.49 -55.43 23.69
N ARG A 16 -30.61 -55.79 24.63
CA ARG A 16 -29.42 -56.66 24.48
C ARG A 16 -28.34 -56.32 23.43
N GLY A 17 -27.19 -55.91 23.97
CA GLY A 17 -25.95 -56.71 23.90
C GLY A 17 -25.08 -56.53 22.67
N ASN A 18 -23.95 -55.83 22.83
CA ASN A 18 -22.72 -56.34 22.24
C ASN A 18 -21.52 -56.03 23.14
N SER A 19 -20.72 -57.07 23.33
CA SER A 19 -19.48 -57.10 24.09
C SER A 19 -18.34 -56.48 23.29
N GLY A 20 -17.39 -55.90 24.01
CA GLY A 20 -16.00 -55.82 23.59
C GLY A 20 -15.69 -54.69 22.61
N GLU A 21 -15.05 -53.64 23.13
CA GLU A 21 -13.71 -53.19 22.73
C GLU A 21 -13.43 -51.87 23.45
N ASN A 22 -12.50 -51.89 24.40
CA ASN A 22 -11.96 -50.67 24.99
C ASN A 22 -11.14 -49.96 23.89
N PRO A 23 -11.43 -48.69 23.53
CA PRO A 23 -10.46 -47.92 22.79
C PRO A 23 -9.34 -47.55 23.77
N VAL A 24 -8.19 -48.19 23.56
CA VAL A 24 -6.91 -47.81 24.16
C VAL A 24 -6.69 -46.31 23.90
N CYS A 25 -6.54 -45.54 24.97
CA CYS A 25 -6.09 -44.15 24.88
C CYS A 25 -4.77 -44.10 24.09
N PRO A 26 -4.62 -43.26 23.05
CA PRO A 26 -3.32 -43.03 22.45
C PRO A 26 -2.46 -42.26 23.45
N THR A 27 -1.60 -42.96 24.19
CA THR A 27 -0.47 -42.37 24.89
C THR A 27 0.66 -42.16 23.88
N GLU A 28 0.54 -41.16 23.01
CA GLU A 28 1.65 -40.68 22.18
C GLU A 28 1.61 -39.16 22.05
N ASN A 29 2.32 -38.48 22.97
CA ASN A 29 3.30 -37.41 22.74
C ASN A 29 3.47 -36.58 24.01
N LEU A 30 4.39 -36.99 24.89
CA LEU A 30 4.89 -36.18 26.00
C LEU A 30 6.26 -35.54 25.70
N THR A 31 6.67 -35.48 24.44
CA THR A 31 7.99 -34.94 24.04
C THR A 31 7.97 -33.49 23.54
N SER A 32 6.87 -32.73 23.62
CA SER A 32 6.77 -31.40 22.99
C SER A 32 6.69 -30.19 23.96
N LEU A 33 6.84 -30.39 25.27
CA LEU A 33 6.76 -29.26 26.22
C LEU A 33 8.08 -28.50 26.36
N ASP A 34 9.22 -29.15 26.12
CA ASP A 34 10.53 -28.49 26.18
C ASP A 34 10.84 -27.69 24.90
N ASP A 35 10.42 -28.17 23.71
CA ASP A 35 10.64 -27.47 22.43
C ASP A 35 9.90 -26.11 22.32
N ASN A 36 8.79 -25.94 23.05
CA ASN A 36 8.05 -24.67 23.04
C ASN A 36 8.74 -23.59 23.90
N ARG A 37 9.44 -23.98 24.98
CA ARG A 37 10.08 -23.05 25.91
C ARG A 37 11.31 -22.38 25.29
N ASP A 38 12.05 -23.13 24.49
CA ASP A 38 13.22 -22.63 23.78
C ASP A 38 12.82 -21.72 22.60
N GLN A 39 11.73 -22.04 21.88
CA GLN A 39 11.15 -21.18 20.85
C GLN A 39 10.62 -19.86 21.43
N LEU A 40 9.93 -19.88 22.58
CA LEU A 40 9.47 -18.67 23.27
C LEU A 40 10.64 -17.78 23.73
N SER A 41 11.73 -18.39 24.19
CA SER A 41 12.91 -17.64 24.66
C SER A 41 13.73 -17.06 23.50
N GLN A 42 13.87 -17.79 22.39
CA GLN A 42 14.49 -17.28 21.17
C GLN A 42 13.66 -16.17 20.50
N ASN A 43 12.33 -16.33 20.42
CA ASN A 43 11.44 -15.30 19.88
C ASN A 43 11.44 -14.02 20.73
N PHE A 44 11.57 -14.15 22.05
CA PHE A 44 11.67 -12.99 22.94
C PHE A 44 13.02 -12.27 22.83
N SER A 45 14.13 -13.01 22.68
CA SER A 45 15.47 -12.42 22.51
C SER A 45 15.62 -11.72 21.16
N THR A 46 15.16 -12.35 20.09
CA THR A 46 15.23 -11.80 18.72
C THR A 46 14.32 -10.58 18.56
N GLY A 47 13.09 -10.63 19.05
CA GLY A 47 12.16 -9.50 18.96
C GLY A 47 12.63 -8.23 19.70
N ASN A 48 13.50 -8.37 20.71
CA ASN A 48 14.06 -7.21 21.41
C ASN A 48 15.22 -6.56 20.63
N GLU A 49 16.04 -7.35 19.93
CA GLU A 49 17.08 -6.84 19.03
C GLU A 49 16.48 -6.12 17.81
N ASP A 50 15.42 -6.71 17.23
CA ASP A 50 14.68 -6.12 16.10
C ASP A 50 14.01 -4.79 16.51
N LEU A 51 13.45 -4.72 17.73
CA LEU A 51 12.86 -3.50 18.28
C LEU A 51 13.89 -2.38 18.44
N GLU A 52 15.08 -2.70 18.96
CA GLU A 52 16.15 -1.72 19.16
C GLU A 52 16.70 -1.20 17.83
N ALA A 53 16.84 -2.07 16.83
CA ALA A 53 17.23 -1.67 15.48
C ALA A 53 16.19 -0.74 14.82
N ALA A 54 14.91 -1.09 14.92
CA ALA A 54 13.82 -0.27 14.39
C ALA A 54 13.70 1.09 15.10
N GLU A 55 13.82 1.10 16.43
CA GLU A 55 13.86 2.33 17.23
C GLU A 55 14.95 3.29 16.75
N LYS A 56 16.17 2.78 16.56
CA LYS A 56 17.30 3.59 16.12
C LYS A 56 17.03 4.25 14.76
N LEU A 57 16.42 3.52 13.82
CA LEU A 57 16.09 4.05 12.50
C LEU A 57 14.95 5.07 12.56
N ILE A 58 13.91 4.82 13.35
CA ILE A 58 12.78 5.76 13.48
C ILE A 58 13.23 7.05 14.16
N LEU A 59 13.95 6.96 15.28
CA LEU A 59 14.45 8.13 16.01
C LEU A 59 15.48 8.93 15.22
N LYS A 60 16.29 8.26 14.38
CA LYS A 60 17.22 8.94 13.47
C LYS A 60 16.48 9.95 12.60
N TRP A 61 15.32 9.56 12.06
CA TRP A 61 14.53 10.39 11.15
C TRP A 61 13.61 11.38 11.87
N ASP A 62 13.23 11.10 13.12
CA ASP A 62 12.51 12.05 13.95
C ASP A 62 13.39 13.22 14.41
N MET A 63 14.59 12.94 14.93
CA MET A 63 15.56 13.96 15.34
C MET A 63 16.11 14.78 14.18
N ALA A 64 16.02 14.25 12.96
CA ALA A 64 16.42 14.96 11.76
C ALA A 64 15.47 16.15 11.45
N SER A 65 14.35 16.31 12.16
CA SER A 65 13.40 17.41 11.94
C SER A 65 14.00 18.82 12.03
N ASP A 66 15.05 19.06 12.83
CA ASP A 66 15.60 20.43 13.05
C ASP A 66 16.59 20.92 11.97
N THR A 67 17.17 20.03 11.17
CA THR A 67 18.08 20.40 10.05
C THR A 67 17.83 19.62 8.76
N ALA A 68 17.07 18.53 8.82
CA ALA A 68 16.76 17.60 7.73
C ALA A 68 15.27 17.55 7.36
N SER A 69 14.45 18.50 7.83
CA SER A 69 13.21 18.86 7.12
C SER A 69 13.46 19.27 5.66
N GLN A 70 14.74 19.44 5.26
CA GLN A 70 15.18 19.61 3.87
C GLN A 70 15.58 18.31 3.14
N PHE A 71 15.74 17.18 3.81
CA PHE A 71 15.99 15.89 3.15
C PHE A 71 14.70 15.09 3.17
N MET A 72 13.98 15.08 2.05
CA MET A 72 12.81 14.21 1.90
C MET A 72 13.30 12.76 1.88
N LEU A 73 12.79 11.92 2.78
CA LEU A 73 13.19 10.51 2.89
C LEU A 73 13.02 9.78 1.56
N PHE A 74 12.04 10.19 0.77
CA PHE A 74 11.67 9.60 -0.50
C PHE A 74 12.27 10.30 -1.73
N GLU A 75 13.07 11.36 -1.57
CA GLU A 75 13.69 12.06 -2.70
C GLU A 75 15.14 11.54 -2.93
N GLY A 76 15.29 10.67 -3.93
CA GLY A 76 16.59 10.21 -4.44
C GLY A 76 17.30 9.11 -3.64
N GLN A 77 16.77 8.68 -2.49
CA GLN A 77 17.39 7.67 -1.62
C GLN A 77 16.45 6.48 -1.33
N SER A 78 16.10 5.73 -2.39
CA SER A 78 15.16 4.60 -2.30
C SER A 78 15.54 3.57 -1.23
N GLU A 79 16.83 3.30 -1.01
CA GLU A 79 17.27 2.33 0.00
C GLU A 79 16.95 2.78 1.43
N GLU A 80 17.11 4.07 1.72
CA GLU A 80 16.87 4.58 3.07
C GLU A 80 15.38 4.66 3.39
N ALA A 81 14.56 5.04 2.40
CA ALA A 81 13.11 4.93 2.45
C ALA A 81 12.67 3.48 2.72
N GLU A 82 13.22 2.51 1.99
CA GLU A 82 12.90 1.10 2.20
C GLU A 82 13.27 0.58 3.58
N ASN A 83 14.44 0.95 4.08
CA ASN A 83 14.89 0.55 5.41
C ASN A 83 14.01 1.17 6.50
N TYR A 84 13.57 2.40 6.31
CA TYR A 84 12.60 3.04 7.20
C TYR A 84 11.28 2.28 7.20
N LEU A 85 10.70 2.02 6.02
CA LEU A 85 9.44 1.30 5.87
C LEU A 85 9.49 -0.10 6.50
N LYS A 86 10.58 -0.85 6.31
CA LYS A 86 10.80 -2.15 6.98
C LYS A 86 10.82 -2.03 8.50
N SER A 87 11.41 -0.95 9.03
CA SER A 87 11.42 -0.70 10.48
C SER A 87 10.01 -0.46 11.02
N VAL A 88 9.17 0.25 10.25
CA VAL A 88 7.75 0.43 10.60
C VAL A 88 6.98 -0.89 10.58
N ASP A 89 7.26 -1.76 9.60
CA ASP A 89 6.63 -3.08 9.49
C ASP A 89 7.00 -3.97 10.69
N GLU A 90 8.27 -3.97 11.11
CA GLU A 90 8.70 -4.71 12.31
C GLU A 90 8.06 -4.17 13.60
N VAL A 91 7.96 -2.83 13.77
CA VAL A 91 7.26 -2.23 14.91
C VAL A 91 5.79 -2.65 14.97
N GLN A 92 5.09 -2.66 13.83
CA GLN A 92 3.70 -3.12 13.76
C GLN A 92 3.57 -4.61 14.10
N LYS A 93 4.41 -5.46 13.52
CA LYS A 93 4.44 -6.89 13.79
C LYS A 93 4.71 -7.21 15.26
N LEU A 94 5.61 -6.45 15.89
CA LEU A 94 5.85 -6.58 17.33
C LEU A 94 4.62 -6.14 18.13
N MET A 95 3.95 -5.06 17.73
CA MET A 95 2.72 -4.59 18.38
C MET A 95 1.58 -5.61 18.30
N ASP A 96 1.47 -6.34 17.20
CA ASP A 96 0.49 -7.42 17.01
C ASP A 96 0.87 -8.71 17.78
N SER A 97 2.12 -8.81 18.25
CA SER A 97 2.58 -9.98 18.98
C SER A 97 2.10 -9.98 20.44
N VAL A 98 1.56 -11.11 20.90
CA VAL A 98 0.96 -11.27 22.25
C VAL A 98 2.03 -11.39 23.36
N SER A 99 3.33 -11.38 23.01
CA SER A 99 4.43 -11.72 23.92
C SER A 99 5.30 -10.53 24.36
N LEU A 100 4.84 -9.30 24.17
CA LEU A 100 5.59 -8.11 24.62
C LEU A 100 5.43 -7.85 26.13
N SER A 101 6.53 -7.47 26.77
CA SER A 101 6.51 -6.87 28.12
C SER A 101 5.77 -5.53 28.11
N GLU A 102 5.09 -5.17 29.20
CA GLU A 102 4.36 -3.89 29.32
C GLU A 102 5.22 -2.66 29.00
N ALA A 103 6.51 -2.68 29.37
CA ALA A 103 7.45 -1.60 29.05
C ALA A 103 7.69 -1.49 27.53
N ASN A 104 7.78 -2.64 26.84
CA ASN A 104 7.98 -2.70 25.40
C ASN A 104 6.70 -2.34 24.65
N VAL A 105 5.51 -2.66 25.17
CA VAL A 105 4.23 -2.24 24.57
C VAL A 105 4.15 -0.72 24.46
N ASN A 106 4.39 0.00 25.57
CA ASN A 106 4.38 1.46 25.56
C ASN A 106 5.43 2.05 24.61
N LYS A 107 6.62 1.43 24.58
CA LYS A 107 7.72 1.85 23.70
C LYS A 107 7.37 1.66 22.23
N THR A 108 6.88 0.49 21.84
CA THR A 108 6.43 0.17 20.48
C THR A 108 5.29 1.08 20.05
N GLN A 109 4.33 1.36 20.93
CA GLN A 109 3.23 2.30 20.65
C GLN A 109 3.75 3.71 20.37
N ASN A 110 4.68 4.22 21.18
CA ASN A 110 5.29 5.53 20.96
C ASN A 110 6.08 5.56 19.64
N LEU A 111 6.84 4.51 19.33
CA LEU A 111 7.58 4.41 18.07
C LEU A 111 6.66 4.37 16.87
N LEU A 112 5.53 3.67 16.96
CA LEU A 112 4.54 3.65 15.90
C LEU A 112 3.92 5.03 15.68
N GLN A 113 3.56 5.74 16.75
CA GLN A 113 3.03 7.11 16.64
C GLN A 113 4.03 8.04 15.94
N LEU A 114 5.31 7.92 16.30
CA LEU A 114 6.39 8.70 15.69
C LEU A 114 6.57 8.37 14.21
N ALA A 115 6.58 7.07 13.89
CA ALA A 115 6.67 6.60 12.51
C ALA A 115 5.49 7.09 11.67
N MET A 116 4.27 7.00 12.20
CA MET A 116 3.06 7.45 11.50
C MET A 116 3.04 8.97 11.29
N SER A 117 3.51 9.75 12.28
CA SER A 117 3.65 11.20 12.12
C SER A 117 4.65 11.56 11.02
N ARG A 118 5.77 10.84 10.92
CA ARG A 118 6.76 11.07 9.85
C ARG A 118 6.24 10.63 8.49
N LEU A 119 5.58 9.47 8.41
CA LEU A 119 4.97 9.00 7.17
C LEU A 119 3.88 9.96 6.67
N GLU A 120 3.10 10.56 7.56
CA GLU A 120 2.15 11.61 7.19
C GLU A 120 2.85 12.83 6.57
N GLU A 121 3.98 13.25 7.13
CA GLU A 121 4.78 14.36 6.58
C GLU A 121 5.34 14.05 5.20
N GLU A 122 5.93 12.87 5.02
CA GLU A 122 6.46 12.45 3.73
C GLU A 122 5.34 12.30 2.69
N PHE A 123 4.19 11.73 3.08
CA PHE A 123 3.03 11.61 2.21
C PHE A 123 2.53 12.99 1.74
N ARG A 124 2.48 13.97 2.65
CA ARG A 124 2.16 15.36 2.33
C ARG A 124 3.19 15.96 1.39
N GLN A 125 4.48 15.77 1.68
CA GLN A 125 5.57 16.37 0.92
C GLN A 125 5.61 15.84 -0.51
N ILE A 126 5.49 14.52 -0.71
CA ILE A 126 5.41 13.91 -2.05
C ILE A 126 4.21 14.49 -2.82
N LEU A 127 3.04 14.62 -2.18
CA LEU A 127 1.88 15.22 -2.82
C LEU A 127 2.07 16.69 -3.19
N VAL A 128 2.71 17.49 -2.33
CA VAL A 128 2.97 18.92 -2.59
C VAL A 128 3.99 19.10 -3.72
N VAL A 129 5.05 18.28 -3.75
CA VAL A 129 6.11 18.37 -4.76
C VAL A 129 5.60 17.94 -6.13
N HIS A 130 4.72 16.94 -6.17
CA HIS A 130 4.33 16.28 -7.40
C HIS A 130 2.91 16.57 -7.88
N SER A 131 2.10 17.28 -7.11
CA SER A 131 0.81 17.77 -7.60
C SER A 131 1.00 19.17 -8.17
N GLU A 132 0.51 19.40 -9.38
CA GLU A 132 0.40 20.72 -9.98
C GLU A 132 -1.05 20.98 -10.43
N PRO A 133 -1.55 22.23 -10.39
CA PRO A 133 -2.85 22.56 -10.92
C PRO A 133 -2.84 22.39 -12.45
N LEU A 134 -3.95 21.97 -13.01
CA LEU A 134 -4.13 21.84 -14.45
C LEU A 134 -3.83 23.17 -15.13
N ASP A 135 -3.01 23.09 -16.17
CA ASP A 135 -2.75 24.24 -17.03
C ASP A 135 -3.90 24.42 -18.02
N PRO A 136 -4.56 25.61 -18.07
CA PRO A 136 -5.64 25.88 -19.01
C PRO A 136 -5.27 25.62 -20.47
N GLU A 137 -4.00 25.76 -20.84
CA GLU A 137 -3.53 25.48 -22.19
C GLU A 137 -3.77 24.01 -22.59
N LEU A 138 -3.68 23.06 -21.64
CA LEU A 138 -3.98 21.65 -21.91
C LEU A 138 -5.47 21.44 -22.22
N VAL A 139 -6.35 22.23 -21.61
CA VAL A 139 -7.81 22.13 -21.81
C VAL A 139 -8.23 22.80 -23.11
N TYR A 140 -7.64 23.95 -23.44
CA TYR A 140 -8.01 24.75 -24.60
C TYR A 140 -7.27 24.37 -25.89
N ASN A 141 -6.08 23.76 -25.79
CA ASN A 141 -5.26 23.37 -26.95
C ASN A 141 -5.06 21.85 -27.03
N PRO A 142 -5.74 21.16 -27.96
CA PRO A 142 -5.61 19.70 -28.12
C PRO A 142 -4.19 19.27 -28.53
N ALA A 143 -3.41 20.13 -29.18
CA ALA A 143 -2.02 19.83 -29.52
C ALA A 143 -1.11 19.83 -28.27
N SER A 144 -1.33 20.75 -27.33
CA SER A 144 -0.60 20.80 -26.06
C SER A 144 -0.94 19.58 -25.19
N MET A 145 -2.21 19.16 -25.17
CA MET A 145 -2.63 17.90 -24.53
C MET A 145 -1.94 16.67 -25.15
N ALA A 146 -1.96 16.54 -26.48
CA ALA A 146 -1.33 15.41 -27.17
C ALA A 146 0.18 15.34 -26.90
N SER A 147 0.86 16.51 -26.89
CA SER A 147 2.27 16.61 -26.53
C SER A 147 2.50 16.14 -25.09
N TYR A 148 1.74 16.66 -24.12
CA TYR A 148 1.84 16.25 -22.71
C TYR A 148 1.64 14.74 -22.53
N MET A 149 0.63 14.15 -23.18
CA MET A 149 0.38 12.70 -23.10
C MET A 149 1.53 11.88 -23.70
N SER A 150 2.05 12.30 -24.86
CA SER A 150 3.26 11.69 -25.41
C SER A 150 4.41 11.79 -24.42
N MET A 151 4.48 12.91 -23.68
CA MET A 151 5.53 13.10 -22.69
C MET A 151 5.37 12.19 -21.45
N ALA A 152 4.17 12.12 -20.89
CA ALA A 152 3.85 11.23 -19.78
C ALA A 152 4.14 9.76 -20.14
N SER A 153 3.78 9.35 -21.36
CA SER A 153 3.99 7.97 -21.83
C SER A 153 5.46 7.55 -21.89
N TYR A 154 6.40 8.46 -22.21
CA TYR A 154 7.82 8.12 -22.18
C TYR A 154 8.34 7.95 -20.76
N ARG A 155 7.87 8.77 -19.80
CA ARG A 155 8.29 8.69 -18.39
C ARG A 155 7.88 7.35 -17.80
N SER A 156 6.64 6.92 -18.08
CA SER A 156 6.13 5.64 -17.63
C SER A 156 6.90 4.44 -18.21
N ARG A 157 7.45 4.56 -19.43
CA ARG A 157 8.25 3.50 -20.07
C ARG A 157 9.67 3.38 -19.55
N THR A 158 10.27 4.46 -19.06
CA THR A 158 11.65 4.43 -18.53
C THR A 158 11.74 3.90 -17.10
N SER A 159 10.63 3.89 -16.35
CA SER A 159 10.59 3.38 -14.97
C SER A 159 10.41 1.85 -14.85
N THR A 160 10.19 1.12 -15.96
CA THR A 160 10.08 -0.35 -15.94
C THR A 160 11.29 -1.00 -16.62
N SER A 161 12.35 -1.24 -15.85
CA SER A 161 13.36 -2.24 -16.20
C SER A 161 12.82 -3.63 -15.89
N SER A 162 12.62 -4.42 -16.95
CA SER A 162 12.57 -5.89 -16.95
C SER A 162 11.36 -6.58 -16.30
N ASP A 163 10.28 -6.78 -17.05
CA ASP A 163 9.86 -8.13 -17.46
C ASP A 163 8.95 -8.08 -18.68
N GLY A 164 9.15 -9.00 -19.62
CA GLY A 164 8.61 -8.93 -20.97
C GLY A 164 7.13 -9.28 -21.06
N PHE A 165 6.32 -8.35 -21.59
CA PHE A 165 5.11 -8.72 -22.34
C PHE A 165 4.81 -7.64 -23.38
N LEU A 166 5.27 -7.87 -24.62
CA LEU A 166 4.98 -7.02 -25.77
C LEU A 166 3.50 -7.15 -26.11
N TYR A 167 2.70 -6.11 -25.85
CA TYR A 167 1.38 -5.97 -26.44
C TYR A 167 1.56 -5.60 -27.92
N ARG A 168 1.45 -6.63 -28.76
CA ARG A 168 0.95 -6.63 -30.13
C ARG A 168 0.85 -5.26 -30.82
N GLU A 169 1.89 -4.93 -31.57
CA GLU A 169 1.82 -4.05 -32.74
C GLU A 169 0.58 -4.40 -33.58
N SER A 170 -0.21 -3.39 -33.93
CA SER A 170 -1.26 -3.56 -34.93
C SER A 170 -0.62 -3.70 -36.30
N ASN A 171 -0.80 -4.89 -36.85
CA ASN A 171 -0.35 -5.37 -38.14
C ASN A 171 -0.96 -4.51 -39.27
N SER A 172 -0.21 -3.52 -39.77
CA SER A 172 -0.46 -2.90 -41.07
C SER A 172 0.13 -3.82 -42.13
N SER A 173 -0.74 -4.47 -42.89
CA SER A 173 -0.36 -5.34 -43.99
C SER A 173 0.18 -4.52 -45.17
N ASP A 174 1.42 -4.83 -45.56
CA ASP A 174 2.02 -4.45 -46.83
C ASP A 174 1.27 -5.08 -48.01
N GLU A 175 0.81 -4.27 -48.97
CA GLU A 175 0.82 -4.61 -50.39
C GLU A 175 1.25 -3.36 -51.19
N ASP A 176 2.20 -3.57 -52.10
CA ASP A 176 2.95 -2.60 -52.91
C ASP A 176 2.09 -1.66 -53.78
N ASP A 177 2.48 -0.39 -53.95
CA ASP A 177 2.77 0.18 -55.28
C ASP A 177 3.50 1.55 -55.20
N GLU A 178 4.39 1.77 -56.17
CA GLU A 178 5.29 2.92 -56.35
C GLU A 178 4.57 4.15 -56.94
N ALA A 179 4.70 5.33 -56.33
CA ALA A 179 4.85 6.61 -57.03
C ALA A 179 5.15 7.74 -56.02
N ALA A 180 6.30 8.38 -56.20
CA ALA A 180 6.70 9.57 -55.48
C ALA A 180 5.80 10.77 -55.80
N GLU A 181 5.19 11.37 -54.77
CA GLU A 181 4.86 12.80 -54.75
C GLU A 181 5.18 13.36 -53.35
N GLU A 182 5.91 14.47 -53.33
CA GLU A 182 6.27 15.23 -52.14
C GLU A 182 5.01 15.91 -51.57
N GLU A 183 4.36 15.27 -50.60
CA GLU A 183 3.29 15.91 -49.84
C GLU A 183 3.78 16.29 -48.44
N GLU A 184 3.68 17.59 -48.18
CA GLU A 184 3.91 18.26 -46.91
C GLU A 184 3.13 17.55 -45.79
N ASP A 185 3.85 16.97 -44.83
CA ASP A 185 3.29 16.24 -43.69
C ASP A 185 2.57 17.22 -42.75
N VAL A 186 1.34 17.59 -43.12
CA VAL A 186 0.46 18.37 -42.25
C VAL A 186 -0.07 17.40 -41.21
N ALA A 187 0.53 17.46 -40.01
CA ALA A 187 0.03 16.75 -38.83
C ALA A 187 -1.49 16.98 -38.68
N VAL A 188 -2.28 15.97 -39.05
CA VAL A 188 -3.73 16.00 -38.95
C VAL A 188 -4.07 16.04 -37.47
N SER A 189 -4.43 17.23 -36.99
CA SER A 189 -4.99 17.40 -35.64
C SER A 189 -6.41 16.83 -35.64
N HIS A 190 -6.53 15.58 -35.21
CA HIS A 190 -7.83 15.04 -34.84
C HIS A 190 -8.36 15.84 -33.63
N PRO A 191 -9.57 16.42 -33.70
CA PRO A 191 -10.20 17.01 -32.53
C PRO A 191 -10.38 15.92 -31.47
N LEU A 192 -9.83 16.12 -30.27
CA LEU A 192 -10.04 15.28 -29.08
C LEU A 192 -11.48 15.42 -28.53
N THR A 193 -12.49 15.40 -29.41
CA THR A 193 -13.89 15.60 -29.02
C THR A 193 -14.64 14.31 -28.77
N ASP A 194 -13.99 13.13 -28.82
CA ASP A 194 -14.68 11.84 -28.63
C ASP A 194 -14.01 10.90 -27.62
N GLY A 195 -13.06 11.39 -26.81
CA GLY A 195 -12.38 10.58 -25.80
C GLY A 195 -12.22 11.35 -24.50
N ILE A 196 -12.76 10.81 -23.41
CA ILE A 196 -12.32 11.20 -22.06
C ILE A 196 -10.85 10.77 -21.96
N CYS A 197 -9.93 11.72 -21.99
CA CYS A 197 -8.51 11.45 -21.77
C CYS A 197 -8.24 11.37 -20.26
N GLU A 198 -7.63 10.28 -19.82
CA GLU A 198 -7.12 10.14 -18.45
C GLU A 198 -5.78 10.86 -18.35
N LEU A 199 -5.66 11.79 -17.41
CA LEU A 199 -4.49 12.64 -17.22
C LEU A 199 -3.89 12.39 -15.84
N ASP A 200 -2.73 11.76 -15.82
CA ASP A 200 -1.96 11.53 -14.60
C ASP A 200 -1.24 12.82 -14.17
N LEU A 201 -1.83 13.49 -13.18
CA LEU A 201 -1.27 14.73 -12.60
C LEU A 201 -0.15 14.49 -11.59
N ILE A 202 0.24 13.24 -11.37
CA ILE A 202 1.30 12.83 -10.45
C ILE A 202 2.14 11.77 -11.19
N PRO A 203 3.48 11.89 -11.23
CA PRO A 203 4.34 10.92 -11.88
C PRO A 203 4.25 9.54 -11.21
N GLN A 204 4.41 8.47 -12.00
CA GLN A 204 4.26 7.09 -11.54
C GLN A 204 5.16 6.73 -10.35
N ASP A 205 6.39 7.27 -10.32
CA ASP A 205 7.35 7.01 -9.23
C ASP A 205 6.80 7.55 -7.90
N ALA A 206 6.24 8.77 -7.91
CA ALA A 206 5.60 9.36 -6.73
C ALA A 206 4.34 8.58 -6.33
N ILE A 207 3.55 8.06 -7.29
CA ILE A 207 2.40 7.19 -6.99
C ILE A 207 2.84 5.91 -6.28
N SER A 208 3.94 5.30 -6.71
CA SER A 208 4.53 4.12 -6.06
C SER A 208 4.88 4.41 -4.60
N ASP A 209 5.57 5.53 -4.32
CA ASP A 209 5.93 5.89 -2.95
C ASP A 209 4.71 6.24 -2.10
N LEU A 210 3.75 7.01 -2.63
CA LEU A 210 2.48 7.29 -1.97
C LEU A 210 1.73 6.01 -1.60
N HIS A 211 1.71 5.02 -2.48
CA HIS A 211 1.09 3.72 -2.22
C HIS A 211 1.79 2.98 -1.08
N ARG A 212 3.12 2.89 -1.10
CA ARG A 212 3.91 2.22 -0.05
C ARG A 212 3.72 2.84 1.32
N ILE A 213 3.58 4.17 1.38
CA ILE A 213 3.30 4.91 2.61
C ILE A 213 1.85 4.67 3.06
N ALA A 214 0.88 4.84 2.17
CA ALA A 214 -0.54 4.69 2.47
C ALA A 214 -0.88 3.29 2.99
N GLU A 215 -0.30 2.24 2.40
CA GLU A 215 -0.50 0.85 2.82
C GLU A 215 -0.14 0.66 4.32
N ARG A 216 0.96 1.26 4.77
CA ARG A 216 1.42 1.17 6.17
C ARG A 216 0.60 2.05 7.10
N MET A 217 0.25 3.26 6.67
CA MET A 217 -0.65 4.11 7.45
C MET A 217 -2.01 3.43 7.67
N VAL A 218 -2.59 2.83 6.62
CA VAL A 218 -3.87 2.12 6.70
C VAL A 218 -3.76 0.88 7.60
N SER A 219 -2.69 0.10 7.46
CA SER A 219 -2.45 -1.10 8.28
C SER A 219 -2.30 -0.76 9.77
N ALA A 220 -1.67 0.38 10.08
CA ALA A 220 -1.51 0.89 11.44
C ALA A 220 -2.76 1.59 12.01
N GLY A 221 -3.84 1.75 11.23
CA GLY A 221 -5.08 2.40 11.65
C GLY A 221 -5.17 3.92 11.41
N TYR A 222 -4.23 4.51 10.68
CA TYR A 222 -4.12 5.94 10.36
C TYR A 222 -4.76 6.31 9.01
N VAL A 223 -5.81 5.58 8.63
CA VAL A 223 -6.52 5.79 7.34
C VAL A 223 -7.15 7.18 7.24
N ARG A 224 -7.61 7.75 8.36
CA ARG A 224 -8.29 9.05 8.36
C ARG A 224 -7.30 10.17 8.05
N GLU A 225 -6.14 10.13 8.69
CA GLU A 225 -5.03 11.07 8.54
C GLU A 225 -4.51 11.01 7.10
N CYS A 226 -4.26 9.80 6.58
CA CYS A 226 -3.86 9.58 5.19
C CYS A 226 -4.87 10.19 4.19
N MET A 227 -6.17 9.89 4.35
CA MET A 227 -7.21 10.47 3.49
C MET A 227 -7.33 11.99 3.63
N GLN A 228 -7.15 12.53 4.83
CA GLN A 228 -7.23 13.97 5.09
C GLN A 228 -6.09 14.71 4.38
N VAL A 229 -4.87 14.19 4.44
CA VAL A 229 -3.72 14.78 3.73
C VAL A 229 -3.95 14.74 2.22
N TYR A 230 -4.29 13.56 1.68
CA TYR A 230 -4.59 13.42 0.25
C TYR A 230 -5.71 14.37 -0.21
N GLY A 231 -6.83 14.32 0.50
CA GLY A 231 -8.03 15.08 0.17
C GLY A 231 -7.82 16.59 0.26
N SER A 232 -7.10 17.07 1.27
CA SER A 232 -6.87 18.52 1.44
C SER A 232 -5.99 19.10 0.33
N ILE A 233 -4.90 18.41 -0.04
CA ILE A 233 -3.99 18.86 -1.10
C ILE A 233 -4.68 18.75 -2.45
N ARG A 234 -5.18 17.57 -2.83
CA ARG A 234 -5.78 17.36 -4.15
C ARG A 234 -6.99 18.24 -4.39
N LYS A 235 -7.79 18.51 -3.34
CA LYS A 235 -8.87 19.50 -3.42
C LYS A 235 -8.33 20.89 -3.74
N ALA A 236 -7.30 21.36 -3.03
CA ALA A 236 -6.72 22.68 -3.29
C ALA A 236 -6.20 22.81 -4.74
N MET A 237 -5.55 21.78 -5.27
CA MET A 237 -5.07 21.77 -6.65
C MET A 237 -6.21 21.80 -7.67
N VAL A 238 -7.31 21.07 -7.41
CA VAL A 238 -8.50 21.07 -8.27
C VAL A 238 -9.21 22.43 -8.20
N ASP A 239 -9.39 22.99 -7.01
CA ASP A 239 -10.00 24.30 -6.82
C ASP A 239 -9.19 25.37 -7.58
N GLU A 240 -7.85 25.36 -7.46
CA GLU A 240 -6.97 26.27 -8.22
C GLU A 240 -7.02 26.03 -9.73
N SER A 241 -7.11 24.77 -10.16
CA SER A 241 -7.27 24.42 -11.59
C SER A 241 -8.55 25.03 -12.16
N LEU A 242 -9.65 24.94 -11.41
CA LEU A 242 -10.95 25.48 -11.82
C LEU A 242 -10.96 27.01 -11.82
N ASP A 243 -10.29 27.65 -10.88
CA ASP A 243 -10.14 29.12 -10.84
C ASP A 243 -9.33 29.66 -12.04
N ARG A 244 -8.44 28.83 -12.62
CA ARG A 244 -7.62 29.19 -13.79
C ARG A 244 -8.34 29.02 -15.13
N LEU A 245 -9.43 28.25 -15.18
CA LEU A 245 -10.17 27.96 -16.42
C LEU A 245 -11.18 29.06 -16.76
#